data_AF-A0AAJ6X5Q5-F1
#
_entry.id   AF-A0AAJ6X5Q5-F1
#
_cell.length_a   1.000
_cell.length_b   1.000
_cell.length_c   1.000
_cell.angle_alpha   90.00
_cell.angle_beta   90.00
_cell.angle_gamma   90.00
#
_symmetry.space_group_name_H-M   'P 1'
#
loop_
_entity.id
_entity.type
_entity.pdbx_description
1 polymer ?
#
loop_
_entity_poly.entity_id
_entity_poly.type
_entity_poly.pdbx_seq_one_letter_code
_entity_poly.pdbx_strand_id
1 'polypeptide(L)'
;MARFSKVLRKTDIKKRLSVPTGFLSSLPSFKGGGHAVDFQAVDGSGRVWTFRCSIRRNGHPKPVISRGWLAYVHSKSLKVGDKVQFLKEKNDAGAKMHAYEIRAEKEIKIFGAVFGYAPII
;
A
#
# COMPACT_ATOMS: atom_id res chain seq x y z
N MET A 1 -12.09 10.69 1.69
CA MET A 1 -10.67 10.33 1.89
C MET A 1 -10.63 8.82 2.10
N ALA A 2 -9.97 8.07 1.22
CA ALA A 2 -9.88 6.63 1.36
C ALA A 2 -8.52 6.28 1.98
N ARG A 3 -8.49 5.35 2.94
CA ARG A 3 -7.24 4.88 3.53
C ARG A 3 -7.37 3.41 3.94
N PHE A 4 -6.25 2.70 3.92
CA PHE A 4 -6.13 1.44 4.64
C PHE A 4 -4.78 1.31 5.30
N SER A 5 -4.73 0.62 6.42
CA SER A 5 -3.50 0.23 7.10
C SER A 5 -3.44 -1.29 7.23
N LYS A 6 -2.23 -1.83 7.23
CA LYS A 6 -2.02 -3.26 7.39
C LYS A 6 -0.69 -3.55 8.07
N VAL A 7 -0.73 -4.42 9.09
CA VAL A 7 0.45 -5.08 9.64
C VAL A 7 0.90 -6.19 8.69
N LEU A 8 2.16 -6.13 8.27
CA LEU A 8 2.70 -6.98 7.23
C LEU A 8 2.92 -8.40 7.73
N ARG A 9 2.39 -9.36 6.98
CA ARG A 9 2.56 -10.80 7.21
C ARG A 9 3.63 -11.37 6.29
N LYS A 10 4.02 -12.61 6.52
CA LYS A 10 5.02 -13.35 5.72
C LYS A 10 4.75 -13.27 4.21
N THR A 11 3.49 -13.37 3.79
CA THR A 11 3.10 -13.26 2.36
C THR A 11 3.27 -11.87 1.80
N ASP A 12 3.05 -10.83 2.62
CA ASP A 12 3.24 -9.45 2.19
C ASP A 12 4.73 -9.22 1.96
N ILE A 13 5.59 -9.59 2.91
CA ILE A 13 7.04 -9.42 2.77
C ILE A 13 7.62 -10.23 1.60
N LYS A 14 7.13 -11.44 1.35
CA LYS A 14 7.75 -12.36 0.37
C LYS A 14 7.14 -12.33 -1.03
N LYS A 15 5.93 -11.79 -1.21
CA LYS A 15 5.19 -11.93 -2.48
C LYS A 15 4.45 -10.67 -2.90
N ARG A 16 3.41 -10.27 -2.16
CA ARG A 16 2.45 -9.23 -2.57
C ARG A 16 1.64 -8.74 -1.38
N LEU A 17 1.27 -7.47 -1.38
CA LEU A 17 0.42 -6.89 -0.35
C LEU A 17 -1.06 -7.18 -0.65
N SER A 18 -1.78 -7.79 0.29
CA SER A 18 -3.25 -7.87 0.16
C SER A 18 -3.88 -6.53 0.50
N VAL A 19 -4.82 -6.10 -0.34
CA VAL A 19 -5.56 -4.84 -0.16
C VAL A 19 -6.98 -5.16 0.31
N PRO A 20 -7.57 -4.38 1.22
CA PRO A 20 -8.99 -4.53 1.56
C PRO A 20 -9.87 -4.19 0.35
N THR A 21 -10.92 -4.99 0.11
CA THR A 21 -11.84 -4.75 -1.03
C THR A 21 -12.46 -3.36 -0.99
N GLY A 22 -12.74 -2.80 0.20
CA GLY A 22 -13.26 -1.44 0.34
C GLY A 22 -12.32 -0.34 -0.16
N PHE A 23 -11.01 -0.58 -0.24
CA PHE A 23 -10.07 0.39 -0.82
C PHE A 23 -10.04 0.32 -2.36
N LEU A 24 -10.56 -0.75 -2.97
CA LEU A 24 -10.55 -0.94 -4.42
C LEU A 24 -11.32 0.16 -5.16
N SER A 25 -12.45 0.62 -4.60
CA SER A 25 -13.24 1.72 -5.18
C SER A 25 -12.50 3.07 -5.18
N SER A 26 -11.42 3.18 -4.39
CA SER A 26 -10.59 4.38 -4.38
C SER A 26 -9.53 4.36 -5.48
N LEU A 27 -9.17 3.20 -6.03
CA LEU A 27 -8.16 3.08 -7.08
C LEU A 27 -8.70 3.53 -8.45
N PRO A 28 -7.84 3.83 -9.43
CA PRO A 28 -8.31 4.15 -10.77
C PRO A 28 -9.07 2.96 -11.38
N SER A 29 -10.08 3.23 -12.21
CA SER A 29 -10.89 2.18 -12.83
C SER A 29 -10.05 1.26 -13.71
N PHE A 30 -10.42 -0.03 -13.73
CA PHE A 30 -9.84 -0.96 -14.69
C PHE A 30 -10.30 -0.61 -16.11
N LYS A 31 -9.34 -0.50 -17.04
CA LYS A 31 -9.64 -0.17 -18.45
C LYS A 31 -10.04 -1.43 -19.21
N GLY A 32 -11.04 -1.31 -20.11
CA GLY A 32 -11.37 -2.30 -21.14
C GLY A 32 -11.66 -3.71 -20.62
N GLY A 33 -12.32 -3.86 -19.48
CA GLY A 33 -12.58 -5.17 -18.87
C GLY A 33 -11.36 -5.83 -18.21
N GLY A 34 -10.26 -5.09 -18.05
CA GLY A 34 -9.08 -5.58 -17.35
C GLY A 34 -9.31 -5.85 -15.85
N HIS A 35 -8.34 -6.51 -15.24
CA HIS A 35 -8.35 -6.87 -13.81
C HIS A 35 -7.16 -6.32 -13.05
N ALA A 36 -6.47 -5.33 -13.62
CA ALA A 36 -5.30 -4.70 -13.03
C ALA A 36 -5.22 -3.22 -13.39
N VAL A 37 -4.70 -2.43 -12.47
CA VAL A 37 -4.47 -0.99 -12.65
C VAL A 37 -3.14 -0.60 -12.01
N ASP A 38 -2.42 0.27 -12.71
CA ASP A 38 -1.23 0.91 -12.16
C ASP A 38 -1.60 2.25 -11.53
N PHE A 39 -1.00 2.56 -10.38
CA PHE A 39 -1.16 3.84 -9.70
C PHE A 39 0.17 4.24 -9.04
N GLN A 40 0.36 5.54 -8.86
CA GLN A 40 1.54 6.09 -8.21
C GLN A 40 1.20 6.53 -6.80
N ALA A 41 2.10 6.28 -5.86
CA ALA A 41 2.04 6.82 -4.50
C ALA A 41 3.37 7.44 -4.10
N VAL A 42 3.32 8.57 -3.40
CA VAL A 42 4.51 9.23 -2.85
C VAL A 42 4.76 8.74 -1.42
N ASP A 43 6.02 8.52 -1.06
CA ASP A 43 6.39 8.20 0.32
C ASP A 43 6.83 9.44 1.13
N GLY A 44 7.11 9.25 2.42
CA GLY A 44 7.53 10.33 3.32
C GLY A 44 8.84 11.03 2.92
N SER A 45 9.66 10.41 2.06
CA SER A 45 10.88 11.01 1.50
C SER A 45 10.63 11.81 0.22
N GLY A 46 9.37 11.86 -0.26
CA GLY A 46 9.01 12.45 -1.55
C GLY A 46 9.28 11.53 -2.75
N ARG A 47 9.72 10.28 -2.53
CA ARG A 47 9.97 9.33 -3.62
C ARG A 47 8.65 8.78 -4.15
N VAL A 48 8.52 8.77 -5.48
CA VAL A 48 7.35 8.24 -6.18
C VAL A 48 7.53 6.75 -6.47
N TRP A 49 6.53 5.96 -6.08
CA TRP A 49 6.46 4.53 -6.29
C TRP A 49 5.31 4.17 -7.21
N THR A 50 5.58 3.39 -8.26
CA THR A 50 4.55 2.85 -9.15
C THR A 50 4.17 1.45 -8.71
N PHE A 51 2.89 1.25 -8.42
CA PHE A 51 2.32 -0.01 -7.95
C PHE A 51 1.28 -0.55 -8.92
N ARG A 52 1.21 -1.87 -9.07
CA ARG A 52 0.11 -2.55 -9.78
C ARG A 52 -0.82 -3.23 -8.79
N CYS A 53 -2.06 -2.77 -8.70
CA CYS A 53 -3.13 -3.49 -8.04
C CYS A 53 -3.83 -4.40 -9.04
N SER A 54 -4.14 -5.63 -8.65
CA SER A 54 -4.90 -6.58 -9.46
C SER A 54 -5.93 -7.35 -8.63
N ILE A 55 -7.03 -7.75 -9.25
CA ILE A 55 -8.06 -8.61 -8.66
C ILE A 55 -8.07 -9.99 -9.32
N ARG A 56 -8.80 -10.94 -8.72
CA ARG A 56 -9.08 -12.23 -9.33
C ARG A 56 -9.92 -12.03 -10.59
N ARG A 57 -9.70 -12.87 -11.60
CA ARG A 57 -10.51 -12.89 -12.83
C ARG A 57 -11.93 -13.41 -12.56
N ASN A 58 -12.04 -14.42 -11.69
CA ASN A 58 -13.29 -15.10 -11.37
C ASN A 58 -13.57 -15.07 -9.86
N GLY A 59 -14.85 -14.98 -9.50
CA GLY A 59 -15.34 -15.00 -8.11
C GLY A 59 -15.09 -13.71 -7.34
N HIS A 60 -15.13 -13.79 -6.00
CA HIS A 60 -14.99 -12.62 -5.12
C HIS A 60 -13.66 -11.87 -5.37
N PRO A 61 -13.69 -10.54 -5.62
CA PRO A 61 -12.49 -9.74 -5.82
C PRO A 61 -11.53 -9.87 -4.64
N LYS A 62 -10.29 -10.31 -4.88
CA LYS A 62 -9.22 -10.27 -3.88
C LYS A 62 -8.11 -9.36 -4.39
N PRO A 63 -8.17 -8.05 -4.08
CA PRO A 63 -7.19 -7.12 -4.60
C PRO A 63 -5.82 -7.32 -3.94
N VAL A 64 -4.78 -7.27 -4.76
CA VAL A 64 -3.39 -7.42 -4.34
C VAL A 64 -2.50 -6.42 -5.08
N ILE A 65 -1.55 -5.81 -4.36
CA ILE A 65 -0.48 -5.03 -4.97
C ILE A 65 0.73 -5.94 -5.16
N SER A 66 1.11 -6.15 -6.41
CA SER A 66 2.19 -7.08 -6.80
C SER A 66 3.39 -6.35 -7.39
N ARG A 67 3.21 -5.67 -8.53
CA ARG A 67 4.30 -4.91 -9.17
C ARG A 67 4.67 -3.71 -8.31
N GLY A 68 5.96 -3.42 -8.19
CA GLY A 68 6.50 -2.34 -7.37
C GLY A 68 6.56 -2.65 -5.87
N TRP A 69 5.75 -3.60 -5.37
CA TRP A 69 5.65 -3.89 -3.95
C TRP A 69 6.95 -4.42 -3.33
N LEU A 70 7.55 -5.47 -3.90
CA LEU A 70 8.78 -6.03 -3.33
C LEU A 70 9.95 -5.03 -3.41
N ALA A 71 10.01 -4.21 -4.45
CA ALA A 71 11.00 -3.14 -4.55
C ALA A 71 10.85 -2.14 -3.39
N TYR A 72 9.62 -1.76 -3.05
CA TYR A 72 9.32 -0.93 -1.88
C TYR A 72 9.73 -1.60 -0.57
N VAL A 73 9.36 -2.88 -0.38
CA VAL A 73 9.73 -3.69 0.80
C VAL A 73 11.24 -3.71 1.00
N HIS A 74 12.01 -3.98 -0.06
CA HIS A 74 13.47 -4.00 0.00
C HIS A 74 14.04 -2.61 0.30
N SER A 75 13.56 -1.57 -0.39
CA SER A 75 14.05 -0.20 -0.20
C SER A 75 13.80 0.35 1.20
N LYS A 76 12.66 0.00 1.83
CA LYS A 76 12.32 0.43 3.20
C LYS A 76 12.72 -0.61 4.25
N SER A 77 13.44 -1.66 3.86
CA SER A 77 13.86 -2.77 4.72
C SER A 77 12.72 -3.32 5.58
N LEU A 78 11.52 -3.49 5.01
CA LEU A 78 10.32 -3.88 5.76
C LEU A 78 10.39 -5.34 6.19
N LYS A 79 9.91 -5.62 7.41
CA LYS A 79 9.84 -6.96 7.99
C LYS A 79 8.43 -7.33 8.44
N VAL A 80 8.22 -8.60 8.75
CA VAL A 80 6.98 -9.07 9.36
C VAL A 80 6.77 -8.33 10.68
N GLY A 81 5.56 -7.82 10.89
CA GLY A 81 5.21 -6.97 12.04
C GLY A 81 5.21 -5.48 11.73
N ASP A 82 6.02 -5.01 10.76
CA ASP A 82 5.97 -3.61 10.31
C ASP A 82 4.58 -3.28 9.75
N LYS A 83 4.20 -2.00 9.77
CA LYS A 83 2.91 -1.52 9.27
C LYS A 83 3.10 -0.71 8.00
N VAL A 84 2.17 -0.86 7.06
CA VAL A 84 2.06 0.03 5.90
C VAL A 84 0.67 0.63 5.84
N GLN A 85 0.61 1.89 5.43
CA GLN A 85 -0.63 2.63 5.21
C GLN A 85 -0.63 3.22 3.81
N PHE A 86 -1.74 3.07 3.09
CA PHE A 86 -2.03 3.84 1.88
C PHE A 86 -3.14 4.84 2.18
N LEU A 87 -2.99 6.04 1.64
CA LEU A 87 -3.98 7.11 1.73
C LEU A 87 -4.24 7.65 0.33
N LYS A 88 -5.50 7.94 0.03
CA LYS A 88 -5.92 8.72 -1.13
C LYS A 88 -6.46 10.05 -0.64
N GLU A 89 -5.81 11.13 -1.02
CA GLU A 89 -6.22 12.48 -0.65
C GLU A 89 -7.50 12.89 -1.39
N LYS A 90 -8.23 13.87 -0.84
CA LYS A 90 -9.29 14.52 -1.60
C LYS A 90 -8.61 15.47 -2.57
N ASN A 91 -9.14 15.56 -3.79
CA ASN A 91 -8.80 16.64 -4.72
C ASN A 91 -9.43 17.94 -4.17
N ASP A 92 -8.93 18.44 -3.05
CA ASP A 92 -9.20 19.83 -2.66
C ASP A 92 -8.29 20.70 -3.54
N ALA A 93 -8.76 21.89 -3.89
CA ALA A 93 -8.29 22.75 -4.98
C ALA A 93 -6.84 23.31 -4.86
N GLY A 94 -5.94 22.58 -4.19
CA GLY A 94 -4.51 22.84 -4.07
C GLY A 94 -3.68 21.62 -4.47
N ALA A 95 -3.36 21.54 -5.76
CA ALA A 95 -2.13 21.02 -6.38
C ALA A 95 -1.21 20.02 -5.63
N LYS A 96 -1.72 18.90 -5.07
CA LYS A 96 -0.84 17.74 -4.86
C LYS A 96 -0.64 17.01 -6.18
N MET A 97 0.61 16.94 -6.63
CA MET A 97 1.01 16.26 -7.88
C MET A 97 0.65 14.76 -7.88
N HIS A 98 0.56 14.13 -6.69
CA HIS A 98 0.20 12.72 -6.53
C HIS A 98 -1.00 12.54 -5.61
N ALA A 99 -2.00 11.79 -6.09
CA ALA A 99 -3.26 11.55 -5.38
C ALA A 99 -3.14 10.52 -4.23
N TYR A 100 -2.06 9.73 -4.19
CA TYR A 100 -1.85 8.69 -3.19
C TYR A 100 -0.55 8.89 -2.42
N GLU A 101 -0.60 8.54 -1.14
CA GLU A 101 0.54 8.48 -0.24
C GLU A 101 0.72 7.04 0.27
N ILE A 102 1.98 6.63 0.45
CA ILE A 102 2.34 5.39 1.14
C ILE A 102 3.25 5.69 2.34
N ARG A 103 2.83 5.24 3.52
CA ARG A 103 3.60 5.33 4.76
C ARG A 103 4.00 3.94 5.22
N ALA A 104 5.22 3.81 5.72
CA ALA A 104 5.66 2.61 6.41
C ALA A 104 6.06 2.96 7.85
N GLU A 105 5.81 2.04 8.77
CA GLU A 105 6.12 2.20 10.18
C GLU A 105 6.79 0.93 10.73
N LYS A 106 7.90 1.09 11.46
CA LYS A 106 8.57 0.00 12.18
C LYS A 106 7.78 -0.41 13.41
N GLU A 107 7.59 -1.71 13.58
CA GLU A 107 7.10 -2.27 14.84
C GLU A 107 8.12 -2.04 15.95
N ILE A 108 7.69 -1.44 17.06
CA ILE A 108 8.47 -1.27 18.29
C ILE A 108 7.99 -2.34 19.28
N LYS A 109 8.93 -3.14 19.78
CA LYS A 109 8.68 -4.14 20.83
C LYS A 109 9.45 -3.81 22.10
N ILE A 110 8.79 -3.93 23.24
CA ILE A 110 9.39 -3.86 24.57
C ILE A 110 9.05 -5.17 25.27
N PHE A 111 10.06 -5.91 25.71
CA PHE A 111 9.91 -7.23 26.34
C PHE A 111 9.05 -8.23 25.54
N GLY A 112 9.19 -8.22 24.21
CA GLY A 112 8.44 -9.10 23.30
C GLY A 112 7.00 -8.66 22.99
N ALA A 113 6.45 -7.70 23.72
CA ALA A 113 5.14 -7.10 23.46
C ALA A 113 5.24 -5.94 22.47
N VAL A 114 4.26 -5.80 21.57
CA VAL A 114 4.17 -4.66 20.65
C VAL A 114 3.80 -3.41 21.44
N PHE A 115 4.72 -2.46 21.51
CA PHE A 115 4.56 -1.20 22.23
C PHE A 115 4.01 -0.10 21.31
N GLY A 116 4.38 -0.12 20.03
CA GLY A 116 3.93 0.90 19.09
C GLY A 116 4.55 0.77 17.71
N TYR A 117 4.42 1.85 16.94
CA TYR A 117 4.91 1.94 15.57
C TYR A 117 5.59 3.29 15.35
N ALA A 118 6.77 3.30 14.72
CA ALA A 118 7.50 4.52 14.38
C ALA A 118 7.61 4.71 12.86
N PRO A 119 7.41 5.92 12.31
CA PRO A 119 7.53 6.17 10.88
C PRO A 119 8.90 5.79 10.29
N ILE A 120 8.87 5.30 9.04
CA ILE A 120 10.05 5.06 8.20
C ILE A 120 10.02 6.14 7.11
N ILE A 121 11.11 6.91 6.99
CA ILE A 121 11.28 7.94 5.96
C ILE A 121 11.69 7.31 4.64
#